data_AF-A0A392MM76-F1
#
_entry.id   AF-A0A392MM76-F1
#
_cell.length_a   1.000
_cell.length_b   1.000
_cell.length_c   1.000
_cell.angle_alpha   90.00
_cell.angle_beta   90.00
_cell.angle_gamma   90.00
#
_symmetry.space_group_name_H-M   'P 1'
#
loop_
_entity.id
_entity.type
_entity.pdbx_description
1 polymer ?
#
loop_
_entity_poly.entity_id
_entity_poly.type
_entity_poly.pdbx_seq_one_letter_code
_entity_poly.pdbx_strand_id
1 'polypeptide(L)'
;MSTAVTPVNASAAIQFYWSADDVNNQYYLYTHFDEVEKLAANETRAFNINVNGGLMYGPVIPVYQKAITIISKTPFTGASIYQVSLSKTENSTLPPILNAIEIYKVKDFSQSETQQDEVDSIINIKNVYGVTRNWQGDPCAPVNYVWEGLKCSVDGNNISRITSLDLSSSGLIGQIASSISKLTMLQY
;
A
#
# COMPACT_ATOMS: atom_id res chain seq x y z
N MET A 1 -17.02 10.69 8.26
CA MET A 1 -17.15 10.13 6.90
C MET A 1 -18.62 10.23 6.53
N SER A 2 -19.01 10.82 5.39
CA SER A 2 -20.43 11.16 5.12
C SER A 2 -21.15 10.23 4.15
N THR A 3 -20.45 9.26 3.55
CA THR A 3 -21.00 8.31 2.58
C THR A 3 -20.65 6.88 3.00
N ALA A 4 -21.54 5.93 2.71
CA ALA A 4 -21.30 4.50 2.90
C ALA A 4 -22.01 3.69 1.82
N VAL A 5 -21.47 2.51 1.49
CA VAL A 5 -22.17 1.52 0.67
C VAL A 5 -22.94 0.55 1.56
N THR A 6 -24.08 0.07 1.08
CA THR A 6 -24.91 -0.94 1.75
C THR A 6 -25.61 -1.79 0.69
N PRO A 7 -25.88 -3.08 0.93
CA PRO A 7 -26.57 -3.93 -0.03
C PRO A 7 -28.03 -3.53 -0.20
N VAL A 8 -28.54 -3.65 -1.43
CA VAL A 8 -29.96 -3.40 -1.75
C VAL A 8 -30.88 -4.39 -1.01
N ASN A 9 -30.43 -5.64 -0.88
CA ASN A 9 -31.11 -6.65 -0.07
C ASN A 9 -30.62 -6.54 1.37
N ALA A 10 -31.52 -6.22 2.30
CA ALA A 10 -31.21 -6.01 3.73
C ALA A 10 -30.61 -7.24 4.44
N SER A 11 -30.79 -8.44 3.88
CA SER A 11 -30.21 -9.68 4.41
C SER A 11 -28.92 -10.10 3.69
N ALA A 12 -28.54 -9.42 2.62
CA ALA A 12 -27.31 -9.74 1.89
C ALA A 12 -26.07 -9.19 2.60
N ALA A 13 -24.93 -9.80 2.30
CA ALA A 13 -23.62 -9.32 2.73
C ALA A 13 -23.06 -8.30 1.74
N ILE A 14 -22.18 -7.40 2.21
CA ILE A 14 -21.25 -6.70 1.30
C ILE A 14 -20.13 -7.68 0.99
N GLN A 15 -19.78 -7.84 -0.30
CA GLN A 15 -18.72 -8.73 -0.74
C GLN A 15 -17.79 -8.01 -1.71
N PHE A 16 -16.49 -8.18 -1.52
CA PHE A 16 -15.46 -7.72 -2.44
C PHE A 16 -14.23 -8.63 -2.30
N TYR A 17 -13.31 -8.53 -3.25
CA TYR A 17 -12.08 -9.30 -3.21
C TYR A 17 -10.91 -8.51 -3.80
N TRP A 18 -9.70 -8.95 -3.47
CA TRP A 18 -8.49 -8.58 -4.20
C TRP A 18 -7.67 -9.82 -4.52
N SER A 19 -6.86 -9.72 -5.57
CA SER A 19 -5.91 -10.76 -5.97
C SER A 19 -4.52 -10.41 -5.47
N ALA A 20 -3.74 -11.42 -5.10
CA ALA A 20 -2.33 -11.29 -4.76
C ALA A 20 -1.47 -11.72 -5.94
N ASP A 21 -0.44 -10.93 -6.27
CA ASP A 21 0.51 -11.27 -7.35
C ASP A 21 1.37 -12.50 -7.03
N ASP A 22 1.58 -12.74 -5.73
CA ASP A 22 2.34 -13.86 -5.15
C ASP A 22 1.66 -14.22 -3.82
N VAL A 23 1.48 -15.52 -3.58
CA VAL A 23 0.83 -16.07 -2.38
C VAL A 23 1.62 -15.79 -1.09
N ASN A 24 2.92 -15.52 -1.20
CA ASN A 24 3.78 -15.16 -0.07
C ASN A 24 3.66 -13.69 0.31
N ASN A 25 3.02 -12.86 -0.52
CA ASN A 25 2.77 -11.48 -0.15
C ASN A 25 1.89 -11.41 1.11
N GLN A 26 2.17 -10.39 1.90
CA GLN A 26 1.45 -10.10 3.12
C GLN A 26 0.60 -8.85 2.92
N TYR A 27 -0.66 -8.89 3.36
CA TYR A 27 -1.59 -7.78 3.24
C TYR A 27 -2.22 -7.41 4.57
N TYR A 28 -2.37 -6.11 4.81
CA TYR A 28 -3.21 -5.58 5.88
C TYR A 28 -4.49 -4.99 5.30
N LEU A 29 -5.61 -5.29 5.94
CA LEU A 29 -6.92 -4.73 5.59
C LEU A 29 -7.32 -3.69 6.64
N TYR A 30 -7.69 -2.51 6.17
CA TYR A 30 -8.28 -1.44 6.94
C TYR A 30 -9.68 -1.21 6.40
N THR A 31 -10.65 -1.20 7.31
CA THR A 31 -12.05 -0.95 6.97
C THR A 31 -12.56 0.18 7.86
N HIS A 32 -13.17 1.17 7.23
CA HIS A 32 -13.61 2.39 7.90
C HIS A 32 -15.12 2.44 7.98
N PHE A 33 -15.62 2.75 9.18
CA PHE A 33 -17.04 2.80 9.47
C PHE A 33 -17.41 4.10 10.19
N ASP A 34 -18.52 4.68 9.77
CA ASP A 34 -19.21 5.80 10.40
C ASP A 34 -20.69 5.60 10.08
N GLU A 35 -21.54 5.48 11.11
CA GLU A 35 -22.97 5.34 10.86
C GLU A 35 -23.50 6.67 10.31
N VAL A 36 -23.98 6.64 9.07
CA VAL A 36 -24.43 7.82 8.32
C VAL A 36 -25.91 8.12 8.56
N GLU A 37 -26.65 7.15 9.10
CA GLU A 37 -28.08 7.27 9.41
C GLU A 37 -28.31 7.40 10.93
N LYS A 38 -29.16 8.33 11.35
CA LYS A 38 -29.58 8.36 12.75
C LYS A 38 -30.65 7.29 12.97
N LEU A 39 -30.23 6.15 13.51
CA LEU A 39 -31.09 4.98 13.70
C LEU A 39 -32.24 5.26 14.69
N ALA A 40 -33.42 4.71 14.40
CA ALA A 40 -34.54 4.71 15.35
C ALA A 40 -34.24 3.80 16.56
N ALA A 41 -35.02 3.94 17.64
CA ALA A 41 -34.78 3.20 18.89
C ALA A 41 -34.90 1.66 18.75
N ASN A 42 -35.65 1.19 17.75
CA ASN A 42 -35.82 -0.22 17.42
C ASN A 42 -34.91 -0.69 16.27
N GLU A 43 -34.05 0.19 15.76
CA GLU A 43 -33.12 -0.13 14.68
C GLU A 43 -31.71 -0.34 15.23
N THR A 44 -31.06 -1.38 14.74
CA THR A 44 -29.71 -1.74 15.11
C THR A 44 -28.91 -2.09 13.87
N ARG A 45 -27.65 -1.66 13.84
CA ARG A 45 -26.69 -2.10 12.83
C ARG A 45 -25.52 -2.79 13.52
N ALA A 46 -25.41 -4.09 13.30
CA ALA A 46 -24.31 -4.91 13.77
C ALA A 46 -23.95 -5.96 12.72
N PHE A 47 -22.66 -6.12 12.43
CA PHE A 47 -22.19 -7.04 11.40
C PHE A 47 -20.78 -7.56 11.69
N ASN A 48 -20.46 -8.73 11.14
CA ASN A 48 -19.14 -9.35 11.24
C ASN A 48 -18.37 -9.15 9.94
N ILE A 49 -17.06 -9.00 10.05
CA ILE A 49 -16.12 -8.96 8.93
C ILE A 49 -15.42 -10.30 8.85
N ASN A 50 -15.54 -10.98 7.72
CA ASN A 50 -14.88 -12.24 7.45
C ASN A 50 -13.94 -12.10 6.25
N VAL A 51 -12.81 -12.80 6.28
CA VAL A 51 -11.84 -12.89 5.18
C VAL A 51 -11.59 -14.36 4.90
N ASN A 52 -11.77 -14.80 3.65
CA ASN A 52 -11.65 -16.20 3.22
C ASN A 52 -12.47 -17.17 4.09
N GLY A 53 -13.68 -16.75 4.48
CA GLY A 53 -14.58 -17.52 5.33
C GLY A 53 -14.26 -17.48 6.84
N GLY A 54 -13.06 -17.05 7.23
CA GLY A 54 -12.66 -16.89 8.63
C GLY A 54 -13.11 -15.54 9.22
N LEU A 55 -13.54 -15.53 10.49
CA LEU A 55 -13.88 -14.31 11.20
C LEU A 55 -12.62 -13.47 11.43
N MET A 56 -12.58 -12.26 10.87
CA MET A 56 -11.50 -11.29 11.13
C MET A 56 -11.82 -10.42 12.34
N TYR A 57 -13.04 -9.87 12.38
CA TYR A 57 -13.49 -8.99 13.46
C TYR A 57 -15.00 -8.98 13.53
N GLY A 58 -15.57 -8.93 14.73
CA GLY A 58 -17.00 -8.73 14.89
C GLY A 58 -17.50 -8.94 16.31
N PRO A 59 -18.69 -8.40 16.64
CA PRO A 59 -19.47 -7.53 15.77
C PRO A 59 -18.91 -6.09 15.71
N VAL A 60 -18.96 -5.48 14.52
CA VAL A 60 -18.82 -4.04 14.33
C VAL A 60 -20.17 -3.40 14.62
N ILE A 61 -20.18 -2.39 15.49
CA ILE A 61 -21.36 -1.58 15.83
C ILE A 61 -20.98 -0.12 15.57
N PRO A 62 -21.20 0.41 14.36
CA PRO A 62 -20.88 1.80 14.05
C PRO A 62 -21.80 2.75 14.82
N VAL A 63 -21.27 3.91 15.21
CA VAL A 63 -21.99 4.92 15.98
C VAL A 63 -22.18 6.16 15.11
N TYR A 64 -23.36 6.77 15.18
CA TYR A 64 -23.73 7.91 14.34
C TYR A 64 -22.73 9.06 14.50
N GLN A 65 -22.16 9.52 13.38
CA GLN A 65 -21.14 10.57 13.31
C GLN A 65 -19.86 10.28 14.12
N LYS A 66 -19.51 9.00 14.29
CA LYS A 66 -18.29 8.58 14.98
C LYS A 66 -17.54 7.56 14.13
N ALA A 67 -16.50 8.07 13.47
CA ALA A 67 -15.61 7.25 12.68
C ALA A 67 -14.82 6.25 13.54
N ILE A 68 -14.78 5.01 13.09
CA ILE A 68 -13.93 3.95 13.61
C ILE A 68 -13.21 3.25 12.44
N THR A 69 -12.01 2.74 12.72
CA THR A 69 -11.25 1.95 11.77
C THR A 69 -10.97 0.59 12.38
N ILE A 70 -11.32 -0.47 11.65
CA ILE A 70 -11.00 -1.84 12.03
C ILE A 70 -9.83 -2.31 11.16
N ILE A 71 -8.79 -2.81 11.82
CA ILE A 71 -7.51 -3.17 11.22
C ILE A 71 -7.25 -4.66 11.49
N SER A 72 -6.74 -5.38 10.48
CA SER A 72 -6.22 -6.73 10.69
C SER A 72 -4.97 -6.69 11.57
N LYS A 73 -4.98 -7.35 12.73
CA LYS A 73 -3.83 -7.35 13.66
C LYS A 73 -2.62 -8.13 13.11
N THR A 74 -2.89 -9.15 12.30
CA THR A 74 -1.89 -9.97 11.62
C THR A 74 -2.07 -9.82 10.11
N PRO A 75 -0.99 -9.89 9.32
CA PRO A 75 -1.11 -9.82 7.87
C PRO A 75 -1.79 -11.09 7.34
N PHE A 76 -2.59 -10.93 6.30
CA PHE A 76 -3.10 -12.04 5.51
C PHE A 76 -2.02 -12.49 4.51
N THR A 77 -1.78 -13.80 4.42
CA THR A 77 -0.81 -14.42 3.49
C THR A 77 -1.27 -15.83 3.13
N GLY A 78 -0.70 -16.45 2.10
CA GLY A 78 -0.98 -17.82 1.69
C GLY A 78 -2.16 -18.03 0.76
N ALA A 79 -2.75 -16.97 0.18
CA ALA A 79 -3.85 -17.08 -0.78
C ALA A 79 -3.61 -16.21 -2.03
N SER A 80 -4.09 -16.68 -3.18
CA SER A 80 -4.07 -15.92 -4.44
C SER A 80 -5.22 -14.92 -4.55
N ILE A 81 -6.32 -15.18 -3.86
CA ILE A 81 -7.50 -14.31 -3.78
C ILE A 81 -7.93 -14.20 -2.33
N TYR A 82 -8.20 -12.97 -1.88
CA TYR A 82 -8.77 -12.70 -0.57
C TYR A 82 -10.19 -12.18 -0.74
N GLN A 83 -11.15 -12.99 -0.32
CA GLN A 83 -12.58 -12.67 -0.35
C GLN A 83 -12.99 -12.09 1.00
N VAL A 84 -13.50 -10.88 0.99
CA VAL A 84 -14.04 -10.22 2.18
C VAL A 84 -15.55 -10.24 2.13
N SER A 85 -16.18 -10.58 3.26
CA SER A 85 -17.61 -10.42 3.44
C SER A 85 -17.92 -9.70 4.74
N LEU A 86 -18.84 -8.73 4.66
CA LEU A 86 -19.45 -8.11 5.82
C LEU A 86 -20.87 -8.63 5.91
N SER A 87 -21.18 -9.36 6.97
CA SER A 87 -22.48 -10.03 7.13
C SER A 87 -23.17 -9.54 8.38
N LYS A 88 -24.43 -9.12 8.22
CA LYS A 88 -25.32 -8.72 9.30
C LYS A 88 -25.42 -9.82 10.38
N THR A 89 -25.40 -9.44 11.66
CA THR A 89 -25.66 -10.39 12.76
C THR A 89 -27.15 -10.69 12.89
N GLU A 90 -27.50 -11.82 13.54
CA GLU A 90 -28.90 -12.23 13.73
C GLU A 90 -29.75 -11.17 14.44
N ASN A 91 -29.15 -10.43 15.38
CA ASN A 91 -29.83 -9.41 16.19
C ASN A 91 -29.87 -8.01 15.55
N SER A 92 -29.22 -7.82 14.41
CA SER A 92 -29.24 -6.54 13.70
C SER A 92 -30.58 -6.39 12.97
N THR A 93 -31.09 -5.17 12.80
CA THR A 93 -32.25 -4.90 11.93
C THR A 93 -31.82 -4.39 10.56
N LEU A 94 -30.67 -3.70 10.50
CA LEU A 94 -30.16 -3.09 9.27
C LEU A 94 -28.98 -3.88 8.67
N PRO A 95 -28.78 -3.80 7.34
CA PRO A 95 -27.66 -4.42 6.64
C PRO A 95 -26.31 -3.81 7.07
N PRO A 96 -25.17 -4.48 6.76
CA PRO A 96 -23.86 -3.87 6.93
C PRO A 96 -23.68 -2.58 6.12
N ILE A 97 -22.78 -1.72 6.58
CA ILE A 97 -22.31 -0.54 5.84
C ILE A 97 -20.80 -0.57 5.74
N LEU A 98 -20.25 0.13 4.75
CA LEU A 98 -18.82 0.30 4.57
C LEU A 98 -18.53 1.69 3.99
N ASN A 99 -17.74 2.50 4.69
CA ASN A 99 -17.44 3.86 4.26
C ASN A 99 -16.21 3.91 3.35
N ALA A 100 -15.15 3.18 3.71
CA ALA A 100 -13.93 3.07 2.92
C ALA A 100 -13.16 1.78 3.23
N ILE A 101 -12.30 1.37 2.30
CA ILE A 101 -11.36 0.26 2.44
C ILE A 101 -9.97 0.71 2.04
N GLU A 102 -8.96 0.22 2.75
CA GLU A 102 -7.57 0.33 2.34
C GLU A 102 -6.93 -1.06 2.46
N ILE A 103 -6.19 -1.46 1.42
CA ILE A 103 -5.47 -2.73 1.37
C ILE A 103 -4.00 -2.40 1.16
N TYR A 104 -3.19 -2.70 2.17
CA TYR A 104 -1.76 -2.43 2.13
C TYR A 104 -0.99 -3.71 1.92
N LYS A 105 -0.17 -3.75 0.87
CA LYS A 105 0.81 -4.81 0.65
C LYS A 105 2.06 -4.51 1.47
N VAL A 106 2.50 -5.43 2.30
CA VAL A 106 3.76 -5.33 3.03
C VAL A 106 4.91 -5.35 2.02
N LYS A 107 5.83 -4.40 2.17
CA LYS A 107 7.10 -4.37 1.46
C LYS A 107 8.21 -4.67 2.45
N ASP A 108 9.04 -5.64 2.09
CA ASP A 108 10.23 -5.96 2.86
C ASP A 108 11.31 -4.91 2.56
N PHE A 109 11.80 -4.28 3.62
CA PHE A 109 12.91 -3.32 3.61
C PHE A 109 14.11 -3.87 4.39
N SER A 110 14.27 -5.19 4.44
CA SER A 110 15.44 -5.86 5.03
C SER A 110 16.78 -5.45 4.40
N GLN A 111 16.74 -4.82 3.23
CA GLN A 111 17.91 -4.32 2.51
C GLN A 111 18.42 -3.01 3.12
N SER A 112 19.74 -2.85 3.14
CA SER A 112 20.36 -1.57 3.48
C SER A 112 19.98 -0.49 2.47
N GLU A 113 19.70 0.71 2.99
CA GLU A 113 19.50 1.93 2.21
C GLU A 113 20.71 2.22 1.29
N THR A 114 20.47 3.00 0.23
CA THR A 114 21.53 3.48 -0.64
C THR A 114 22.47 4.40 0.15
N GLN A 115 23.77 4.33 -0.13
CA GLN A 115 24.73 5.23 0.53
C GLN A 115 24.33 6.70 0.32
N GLN A 116 24.17 7.45 1.42
CA GLN A 116 23.63 8.82 1.40
C GLN A 116 24.35 9.76 0.42
N ASP A 117 25.68 9.69 0.32
CA ASP A 117 26.44 10.53 -0.62
C ASP A 117 26.05 10.26 -2.09
N GLU A 118 25.71 9.01 -2.43
CA GLU A 118 25.22 8.66 -3.77
C GLU A 118 23.77 9.09 -3.96
N VAL A 119 22.93 9.03 -2.92
CA VAL A 119 21.56 9.59 -2.93
C VAL A 119 21.59 11.08 -3.24
N ASP A 120 22.40 11.84 -2.52
CA ASP A 120 22.55 13.29 -2.74
C ASP A 120 23.08 13.58 -4.15
N SER A 121 24.02 12.77 -4.62
CA SER A 121 24.61 12.92 -5.96
C SER A 121 23.58 12.67 -7.06
N ILE A 122 22.78 11.62 -6.96
CA ILE A 122 21.77 11.29 -7.97
C ILE A 122 20.57 12.26 -7.94
N ILE A 123 20.19 12.77 -6.77
CA ILE A 123 19.18 13.85 -6.66
C ILE A 123 19.68 15.13 -7.35
N ASN A 124 20.96 15.47 -7.20
CA ASN A 124 21.52 16.61 -7.91
C ASN A 124 21.51 16.40 -9.43
N ILE A 125 21.88 15.21 -9.91
CA ILE A 125 21.79 14.83 -11.34
C ILE A 125 20.34 14.96 -11.85
N LYS A 126 19.37 14.46 -11.07
CA LYS A 126 17.93 14.58 -11.36
C LYS A 126 17.53 16.03 -11.60
N ASN A 127 17.94 16.91 -10.69
CA ASN A 127 17.58 18.33 -10.71
C ASN A 127 18.27 19.08 -11.86
N VAL A 128 19.56 18.84 -12.07
CA VAL A 128 20.35 19.49 -13.14
C VAL A 128 19.80 19.14 -14.52
N TYR A 129 19.44 17.88 -14.73
CA TYR A 129 18.98 17.40 -16.03
C TYR A 129 17.45 17.34 -16.17
N GLY A 130 16.70 17.73 -15.13
CA GLY A 130 15.24 17.69 -15.14
C GLY A 130 14.68 16.29 -15.39
N VAL A 131 15.29 15.24 -14.82
CA VAL A 131 14.87 13.85 -15.06
C VAL A 131 13.51 13.59 -14.42
N THR A 132 12.51 13.28 -15.24
CA THR A 132 11.12 12.99 -14.82
C THR A 132 10.76 11.51 -15.02
N ARG A 133 11.44 10.62 -14.28
CA ARG A 133 11.18 9.17 -14.24
C ARG A 133 10.58 8.75 -12.89
N ASN A 134 10.59 7.45 -12.57
CA ASN A 134 10.22 6.92 -11.24
C ASN A 134 11.20 7.30 -10.10
N TRP A 135 12.00 8.35 -10.26
CA TRP A 135 13.05 8.75 -9.34
C TRP A 135 12.47 9.41 -8.08
N GLN A 136 11.94 8.61 -7.17
CA GLN A 136 11.37 9.02 -5.90
C GLN A 136 11.72 7.98 -4.80
N GLY A 137 12.03 8.46 -3.60
CA GLY A 137 12.41 7.59 -2.47
C GLY A 137 13.89 7.22 -2.50
N ASP A 138 14.20 5.98 -2.11
CA ASP A 138 15.56 5.45 -2.19
C ASP A 138 15.89 4.98 -3.63
N PRO A 139 17.08 5.30 -4.17
CA PRO A 139 17.44 4.94 -5.55
C PRO A 139 17.57 3.44 -5.85
N CYS A 140 17.96 2.63 -4.86
CA CYS A 140 18.30 1.21 -5.05
C CYS A 140 17.41 0.24 -4.28
N ALA A 141 16.78 0.68 -3.19
CA ALA A 141 16.00 -0.16 -2.30
C ALA A 141 14.51 0.26 -2.29
N PRO A 142 13.56 -0.69 -2.29
CA PRO A 142 13.76 -2.13 -2.46
C PRO A 142 14.20 -2.49 -3.89
N VAL A 143 14.91 -3.61 -4.08
CA VAL A 143 15.41 -4.09 -5.40
C VAL A 143 14.33 -4.12 -6.51
N ASN A 144 13.07 -4.39 -6.17
CA ASN A 144 11.97 -4.41 -7.14
C ASN A 144 11.50 -3.00 -7.57
N TYR A 145 12.06 -1.94 -6.99
CA TYR A 145 11.67 -0.54 -7.16
C TYR A 145 12.87 0.37 -7.44
N VAL A 146 14.00 -0.20 -7.86
CA VAL A 146 15.18 0.56 -8.31
C VAL A 146 14.76 1.61 -9.33
N TRP A 147 15.34 2.80 -9.22
CA TRP A 147 15.08 3.88 -10.14
C TRP A 147 15.44 3.50 -11.58
N GLU A 148 14.59 3.88 -12.52
CA GLU A 148 14.72 3.60 -13.94
C GLU A 148 15.99 4.23 -14.50
N GLY A 149 16.80 3.38 -15.13
CA GLY A 149 18.13 3.73 -15.62
C GLY A 149 19.24 3.56 -14.59
N LEU A 150 18.95 3.12 -13.37
CA LEU A 150 19.99 2.71 -12.42
C LEU A 150 20.16 1.19 -12.41
N LYS A 151 21.40 0.78 -12.14
CA LYS A 151 21.68 -0.55 -11.57
C LYS A 151 22.41 -0.35 -10.26
N CYS A 152 22.12 -1.22 -9.30
CA CYS A 152 22.73 -1.17 -8.00
C CYS A 152 23.35 -2.51 -7.63
N SER A 153 24.30 -2.50 -6.70
CA SER A 153 24.89 -3.71 -6.12
C SER A 153 23.81 -4.55 -5.40
N VAL A 154 23.74 -5.86 -5.69
CA VAL A 154 22.72 -6.78 -5.13
C VAL A 154 23.28 -7.63 -3.99
N ASP A 155 24.03 -7.01 -3.09
CA ASP A 155 24.57 -7.71 -1.91
C ASP A 155 23.66 -7.39 -0.72
N GLY A 156 22.70 -8.28 -0.44
CA GLY A 156 21.54 -8.03 0.43
C GLY A 156 21.81 -7.57 1.88
N ASN A 157 23.07 -7.58 2.35
CA ASN A 157 23.47 -7.05 3.66
C ASN A 157 24.47 -5.89 3.59
N ASN A 158 24.99 -5.57 2.40
CA ASN A 158 25.91 -4.45 2.22
C ASN A 158 25.14 -3.19 1.87
N ILE A 159 25.74 -2.02 2.13
CA ILE A 159 25.18 -0.73 1.72
C ILE A 159 24.99 -0.75 0.20
N SER A 160 23.79 -0.39 -0.27
CA SER A 160 23.46 -0.40 -1.69
C SER A 160 24.23 0.72 -2.39
N ARG A 161 24.92 0.41 -3.50
CA ARG A 161 25.72 1.36 -4.28
C ARG A 161 25.25 1.41 -5.72
N ILE A 162 25.27 2.60 -6.34
CA ILE A 162 24.90 2.79 -7.75
C ILE A 162 26.06 2.36 -8.64
N THR A 163 25.84 1.33 -9.46
CA THR A 163 26.86 0.75 -10.35
C THR A 163 26.64 1.08 -11.82
N SER A 164 25.46 1.57 -12.18
CA SER A 164 25.16 2.02 -13.55
C SER A 164 24.19 3.20 -13.52
N LEU A 165 24.39 4.14 -14.44
CA LEU A 165 23.53 5.30 -14.67
C LEU A 165 23.29 5.46 -16.16
N ASP A 166 22.04 5.25 -16.57
CA ASP A 166 21.56 5.43 -17.93
C ASP A 166 20.64 6.65 -18.00
N LEU A 167 21.16 7.72 -18.61
CA LEU A 167 20.43 8.96 -18.87
C LEU A 167 19.97 9.07 -20.35
N SER A 168 19.93 7.96 -21.09
CA SER A 168 19.44 7.93 -22.46
C SER A 168 18.03 8.49 -22.55
N SER A 169 17.74 9.18 -23.65
CA SER A 169 16.43 9.82 -23.89
C SER A 169 16.02 10.90 -22.88
N SER A 170 16.93 11.34 -22.00
CA SER A 170 16.66 12.44 -21.05
C SER A 170 16.89 13.84 -21.63
N GLY A 171 17.11 13.97 -22.96
CA GLY A 171 17.27 15.27 -23.62
C GLY A 171 18.45 16.09 -23.11
N LEU A 172 19.53 15.43 -22.67
CA LEU A 172 20.68 16.09 -22.05
C LEU A 172 21.32 17.11 -22.99
N ILE A 173 21.42 18.35 -22.53
CA ILE A 173 22.13 19.44 -23.19
C ILE A 173 23.07 20.13 -22.18
N GLY A 174 24.16 20.72 -22.66
CA GLY A 174 25.09 21.48 -21.81
C GLY A 174 26.19 20.63 -21.18
N GLN A 175 26.63 21.03 -19.98
CA GLN A 175 27.80 20.45 -19.31
C GLN A 175 27.47 19.18 -18.52
N ILE A 176 28.47 18.32 -18.38
CA ILE A 176 28.40 17.14 -17.52
C ILE A 176 28.46 17.60 -16.06
N ALA A 177 27.46 17.22 -15.26
CA ALA A 177 27.34 17.60 -13.86
C ALA A 177 28.45 16.94 -13.05
N SER A 178 29.16 17.73 -12.24
CA SER A 178 30.24 17.22 -11.38
C SER A 178 29.75 16.23 -10.32
N SER A 179 28.46 16.19 -10.02
CA SER A 179 27.84 15.17 -9.17
C SER A 179 27.99 13.75 -9.73
N ILE A 180 28.13 13.57 -11.05
CA ILE A 180 28.38 12.24 -11.64
C ILE A 180 29.69 11.65 -11.13
N SER A 181 30.73 12.46 -10.88
CA SER A 181 32.01 11.97 -10.38
C SER A 181 31.95 11.48 -8.92
N LYS A 182 30.86 11.76 -8.20
CA LYS A 182 30.65 11.28 -6.82
C LYS A 182 30.01 9.89 -6.78
N LEU A 183 29.51 9.38 -7.91
CA LEU A 183 29.06 8.00 -8.05
C LEU A 183 30.27 7.09 -8.29
N THR A 184 31.00 6.76 -7.22
CA THR A 184 32.34 6.14 -7.33
C THR A 184 32.32 4.67 -7.76
N MET A 185 31.15 4.04 -7.79
CA MET A 185 30.99 2.61 -8.13
C MET A 185 30.48 2.39 -9.56
N LEU A 186 30.32 3.44 -10.37
CA LEU A 186 29.92 3.31 -11.76
C LEU A 186 30.89 2.42 -12.54
N GLN A 187 30.34 1.41 -13.20
CA GLN A 187 31.06 0.45 -14.03
C GLN A 187 31.02 0.85 -15.50
N TYR A 188 32.03 0.41 -16.25
CA TYR A 188 32.17 0.62 -17.69
C TYR A 188 31.43 -0.45 -18.51
#